data_AF-A0A954YA66-F1
#
_entry.id   AF-A0A954YA66-F1
#
_cell.length_a   1.000
_cell.length_b   1.000
_cell.length_c   1.000
_cell.angle_alpha   90.00
_cell.angle_beta   90.00
_cell.angle_gamma   90.00
#
_symmetry.space_group_name_H-M   'P 1'
#
loop_
_entity.id
_entity.type
_entity.pdbx_description
1 polymer ?
#
loop_
_entity_poly.entity_id
_entity_poly.type
_entity_poly.pdbx_seq_one_letter_code
_entity_poly.pdbx_strand_id
1 'polypeptide(L)'
;MPTVKPQRTTTLLYASWALLVCLAVVPRFWNLAAPPFDPDEVWEVTHNSASLIEQARRVEGFPPLHGLLLGWVLAISHHDLAARVLSAVCGVVTVPVAAFLGRAIGGSAVGWWTAVLLAVSPYHIMLSRSGRPYGLYVLVCSLAVLAALRVARGHRSVWDWLWFAGASWLSLATGYLTGVLVVLLLLLLAWTLGSKATRPLARTTAGLTLACLPLLYCLWIDVREMQSDYFHVVEFDVEGYAYTYFQLLTGGCVGPAEDELRSLSPVEGVASAAPWAAVVFAVAAALAFAALRLLPRKYAGWLAVLVIAPPLILALASPAIPSGYNHRYISWMCVPLAALLAAGATLSVKRPLRLL
;
A
#
# COMPACT_ATOMS: atom_id res chain seq x y z
N MET A 1 31.53 -0.62 -40.69
CA MET A 1 30.77 -0.88 -39.45
C MET A 1 30.17 0.44 -38.98
N PRO A 2 28.84 0.64 -39.01
CA PRO A 2 28.27 1.86 -38.44
C PRO A 2 28.16 1.71 -36.93
N THR A 3 29.03 2.44 -36.22
CA THR A 3 28.96 2.67 -34.78
C THR A 3 27.70 3.45 -34.45
N VAL A 4 26.65 2.77 -33.99
CA VAL A 4 25.43 3.42 -33.49
C VAL A 4 25.78 4.16 -32.19
N LYS A 5 25.52 5.46 -32.18
CA LYS A 5 25.96 6.44 -31.18
C LYS A 5 25.44 6.11 -29.76
N PRO A 6 26.32 5.95 -28.74
CA PRO A 6 25.91 5.72 -27.36
C PRO A 6 25.09 6.89 -26.74
N GLN A 7 25.20 8.10 -27.28
CA GLN A 7 24.52 9.29 -26.77
C GLN A 7 22.99 9.24 -26.83
N ARG A 8 22.39 8.66 -27.89
CA ARG A 8 20.91 8.63 -28.03
C ARG A 8 20.24 7.76 -26.97
N THR A 9 20.90 6.67 -26.59
CA THR A 9 20.40 5.73 -25.57
C THR A 9 20.35 6.37 -24.19
N THR A 10 21.39 7.13 -23.83
CA THR A 10 21.46 7.82 -22.54
C THR A 10 20.43 8.94 -22.42
N THR A 11 20.19 9.69 -23.50
CA THR A 11 19.15 10.74 -23.51
C THR A 11 17.75 10.16 -23.32
N LEU A 12 17.41 9.05 -24.00
CA LEU A 12 16.11 8.39 -23.83
C LEU A 12 15.92 7.84 -22.41
N LEU A 13 16.98 7.31 -21.80
CA LEU A 13 16.95 6.86 -20.42
C LEU A 13 16.67 8.01 -19.46
N TYR A 14 17.39 9.13 -19.56
CA TYR A 14 17.12 10.31 -18.72
C TYR A 14 15.72 10.88 -18.95
N ALA A 15 15.25 10.93 -20.20
CA ALA A 15 13.91 11.38 -20.52
C ALA A 15 12.84 10.48 -19.88
N SER A 16 13.03 9.15 -19.89
CA SER A 16 12.10 8.21 -19.25
C SER A 16 12.06 8.34 -17.73
N TRP A 17 13.19 8.58 -17.07
CA TRP A 17 13.26 8.83 -15.64
C TRP A 17 12.64 10.18 -15.27
N ALA A 18 12.93 11.22 -16.04
CA ALA A 18 12.31 12.53 -15.87
C ALA A 18 10.78 12.43 -16.00
N LEU A 19 10.28 11.72 -17.02
CA LEU A 19 8.85 11.46 -17.20
C LEU A 19 8.27 10.71 -16.00
N LEU A 20 8.93 9.65 -15.51
CA LEU A 20 8.45 8.91 -14.33
C LEU A 20 8.38 9.80 -13.08
N VAL A 21 9.39 10.67 -12.87
CA VAL A 21 9.38 11.65 -11.77
C VAL A 21 8.23 12.64 -11.95
N CYS A 22 7.99 13.15 -13.16
CA CYS A 22 6.84 14.02 -13.44
C CYS A 22 5.51 13.32 -13.16
N LEU A 23 5.35 12.07 -13.62
CA LEU A 23 4.15 11.26 -13.37
C LEU A 23 3.96 10.96 -11.87
N ALA A 24 5.04 10.84 -11.10
CA ALA A 24 4.94 10.65 -9.65
C ALA A 24 4.56 11.96 -8.94
N VAL A 25 5.24 13.07 -9.25
CA VAL A 25 5.16 14.33 -8.52
C VAL A 25 3.94 15.16 -8.92
N VAL A 26 3.73 15.40 -10.22
CA VAL A 26 2.72 16.37 -10.68
C VAL A 26 1.32 15.99 -10.19
N PRO A 27 0.81 14.76 -10.37
CA PRO A 27 -0.54 14.43 -9.91
C PRO A 27 -0.71 14.51 -8.38
N ARG A 28 0.36 14.37 -7.60
CA ARG A 28 0.33 14.39 -6.13
C ARG A 28 0.36 15.80 -5.55
N PHE A 29 0.99 16.75 -6.25
CA PHE A 29 1.11 18.14 -5.78
C PHE A 29 0.22 19.13 -6.54
N TRP A 30 -0.28 18.75 -7.73
CA TRP A 30 -1.12 19.63 -8.53
C TRP A 30 -2.39 20.01 -7.78
N ASN A 31 -2.62 21.32 -7.61
CA ASN A 31 -3.84 21.87 -7.00
C ASN A 31 -4.20 21.24 -5.65
N LEU A 32 -3.19 20.96 -4.80
CA LEU A 32 -3.36 20.21 -3.55
C LEU A 32 -4.25 20.92 -2.51
N ALA A 33 -4.29 22.26 -2.55
CA ALA A 33 -5.06 23.10 -1.63
C ALA A 33 -6.51 23.35 -2.09
N ALA A 34 -6.88 23.01 -3.32
CA ALA A 34 -8.19 23.38 -3.85
C ALA A 34 -9.37 22.60 -3.25
N PRO A 35 -9.29 21.28 -3.03
CA PRO A 35 -10.37 20.57 -2.35
C PRO A 35 -10.48 21.06 -0.90
N PRO A 36 -11.69 21.29 -0.36
CA PRO A 36 -11.85 21.56 1.06
C PRO A 36 -11.36 20.37 1.90
N PHE A 37 -11.01 20.62 3.16
CA PHE A 37 -10.67 19.55 4.09
C PHE A 37 -11.93 18.73 4.42
N ASP A 38 -11.82 17.41 4.38
CA ASP A 38 -12.86 16.54 4.90
C ASP A 38 -12.84 16.52 6.45
N PRO A 39 -13.92 16.06 7.11
CA PRO A 39 -14.00 16.06 8.58
C PRO A 39 -12.84 15.32 9.26
N ASP A 40 -12.34 14.24 8.64
CA ASP A 40 -11.26 13.46 9.20
C ASP A 40 -9.91 14.19 9.02
N GLU A 41 -9.69 14.89 7.89
CA GLU A 41 -8.51 15.74 7.72
C GLU A 41 -8.52 16.93 8.69
N VAL A 42 -9.69 17.54 8.95
CA VAL A 42 -9.82 18.58 9.98
C VAL A 42 -9.43 18.03 11.35
N TRP A 43 -9.91 16.83 11.69
CA TRP A 43 -9.56 16.15 12.94
C TRP A 43 -8.05 15.90 13.08
N GLU A 44 -7.38 15.51 11.99
CA GLU A 44 -5.93 15.32 11.95
C GLU A 44 -5.17 16.63 12.21
N VAL A 45 -5.52 17.73 11.54
CA VAL A 45 -4.76 18.99 11.70
C VAL A 45 -5.03 19.72 13.02
N THR A 46 -6.19 19.49 13.64
CA THR A 46 -6.58 20.20 14.87
C THR A 46 -6.23 19.46 16.16
N HIS A 47 -6.11 18.13 16.14
CA HIS A 47 -5.95 17.33 17.35
C HIS A 47 -4.56 16.66 17.47
N ASN A 48 -3.71 16.73 16.44
CA ASN A 48 -2.40 16.07 16.48
C ASN A 48 -1.39 16.88 17.28
N SER A 49 -0.56 16.17 18.05
CA SER A 49 0.48 16.73 18.89
C SER A 49 1.86 16.14 18.57
N ALA A 50 2.89 16.95 18.77
CA ALA A 50 4.29 16.51 18.75
C ALA A 50 4.68 15.72 20.03
N SER A 51 3.82 15.73 21.06
CA SER A 51 4.02 14.99 22.31
C SER A 51 3.62 13.53 22.16
N LEU A 52 4.59 12.62 22.33
CA LEU A 52 4.34 11.18 22.29
C LEU A 52 3.30 10.74 23.34
N ILE A 53 3.30 11.36 24.52
CA ILE A 53 2.39 11.00 25.62
C ILE A 53 0.96 11.40 25.28
N GLU A 54 0.77 12.58 24.69
CA GLU A 54 -0.56 13.05 24.26
C GLU A 54 -1.08 12.17 23.14
N GLN A 55 -0.23 11.85 22.16
CA GLN A 55 -0.61 10.98 21.05
C GLN A 55 -0.92 9.55 21.48
N ALA A 56 -0.20 8.99 22.45
CA ALA A 56 -0.47 7.65 22.97
C ALA A 56 -1.79 7.55 23.76
N ARG A 57 -2.37 8.67 24.18
CA ARG A 57 -3.65 8.73 24.91
C ARG A 57 -4.82 9.13 24.03
N ARG A 58 -4.56 9.51 22.78
CA ARG A 58 -5.58 9.93 21.82
C ARG A 58 -6.37 8.72 21.34
N VAL A 59 -7.67 8.92 21.16
CA VAL A 59 -8.58 7.97 20.51
C VAL A 59 -8.78 8.43 19.08
N GLU A 60 -8.36 7.62 18.11
CA GLU A 60 -8.52 7.95 16.68
C GLU A 60 -8.70 6.70 15.81
N GLY A 61 -8.39 5.51 16.33
CA GLY A 61 -8.48 4.26 15.58
C GLY A 61 -7.25 3.90 14.78
N PHE A 62 -6.23 4.75 14.79
CA PHE A 62 -4.91 4.45 14.25
C PHE A 62 -3.84 4.56 15.34
N PRO A 63 -2.77 3.76 15.24
CA PRO A 63 -1.64 3.88 16.14
C PRO A 63 -0.88 5.20 15.94
N PRO A 64 -0.10 5.63 16.95
CA PRO A 64 0.27 7.03 17.12
C PRO A 64 1.34 7.55 16.15
N LEU A 65 1.95 6.72 15.28
CA LEU A 65 3.11 7.14 14.48
C LEU A 65 2.75 8.25 13.50
N HIS A 66 1.63 8.12 12.77
CA HIS A 66 1.23 9.14 11.80
C HIS A 66 0.94 10.47 12.50
N GLY A 67 0.10 10.43 13.54
CA GLY A 67 -0.25 11.62 14.31
C GLY A 67 0.97 12.30 14.93
N LEU A 68 1.91 11.52 15.47
CA LEU A 68 3.16 12.06 16.03
C LEU A 68 3.98 12.79 14.95
N LEU A 69 4.19 12.15 13.79
CA LEU A 69 4.92 12.77 12.68
C LEU A 69 4.22 14.03 12.18
N LEU A 70 2.89 13.98 12.03
CA LEU A 70 2.10 15.12 11.59
C LEU A 70 2.15 16.27 12.61
N GLY A 71 2.09 15.98 13.91
CA GLY A 71 2.24 16.97 14.97
C GLY A 71 3.56 17.74 14.89
N TRP A 72 4.68 17.05 14.63
CA TRP A 72 5.96 17.71 14.38
C TRP A 72 5.96 18.54 13.10
N VAL A 73 5.38 18.03 12.02
CA VAL A 73 5.29 18.74 10.74
C VAL A 73 4.46 20.03 10.88
N LEU A 74 3.33 19.98 11.58
CA LEU A 74 2.48 21.15 11.84
C LEU A 74 3.17 22.15 12.76
N ALA A 75 3.86 21.68 13.80
CA ALA A 75 4.61 22.54 14.72
C ALA A 75 5.73 23.32 14.02
N ILE A 76 6.34 22.77 12.97
CA ILE A 76 7.40 23.41 12.20
C ILE A 76 6.83 24.31 11.09
N SER A 77 5.78 23.85 10.40
CA SER A 77 5.25 24.53 9.20
C SER A 77 4.23 25.62 9.48
N HIS A 78 3.52 25.54 10.62
CA HIS A 78 2.40 26.41 10.98
C HIS A 78 1.32 26.51 9.87
N HIS A 79 1.10 25.42 9.12
CA HIS A 79 0.18 25.42 7.98
C HIS A 79 -0.52 24.06 7.80
N ASP A 80 -1.84 24.05 7.75
CA ASP A 80 -2.66 22.82 7.70
C ASP A 80 -2.42 21.96 6.45
N LEU A 81 -2.19 22.62 5.30
CA LEU A 81 -1.79 21.96 4.05
C LEU A 81 -0.56 21.04 4.20
N ALA A 82 0.26 21.23 5.24
CA ALA A 82 1.40 20.36 5.51
C ALA A 82 1.00 18.89 5.73
N ALA A 83 -0.22 18.62 6.19
CA ALA A 83 -0.77 17.26 6.28
C ALA A 83 -0.84 16.59 4.90
N ARG A 84 -1.41 17.27 3.90
CA ARG A 84 -1.48 16.77 2.53
C ARG A 84 -0.10 16.68 1.88
N VAL A 85 0.80 17.62 2.20
CA VAL A 85 2.20 17.60 1.70
C VAL A 85 2.94 16.38 2.24
N LEU A 86 2.80 16.04 3.53
CA LEU A 86 3.40 14.85 4.13
C LEU A 86 2.97 13.59 3.37
N SER A 87 1.66 13.42 3.16
CA SER A 87 1.11 12.29 2.40
C SER A 87 1.59 12.28 0.94
N ALA A 88 1.68 13.44 0.30
CA ALA A 88 2.12 13.54 -1.09
C ALA A 88 3.59 13.14 -1.25
N VAL A 89 4.45 13.56 -0.32
CA VAL A 89 5.85 13.15 -0.26
C VAL A 89 5.95 11.64 -0.05
N CYS A 90 5.22 11.07 0.91
CA CYS A 90 5.21 9.61 1.10
C CYS A 90 4.78 8.87 -0.17
N GLY A 91 3.72 9.34 -0.84
CA GLY A 91 3.25 8.80 -2.11
C GLY A 91 4.29 8.85 -3.23
N VAL A 92 5.02 9.95 -3.37
CA VAL A 92 6.13 10.08 -4.34
C VAL A 92 7.25 9.10 -4.03
N VAL A 93 7.64 8.96 -2.75
CA VAL A 93 8.70 8.03 -2.31
C VAL A 93 8.29 6.57 -2.47
N THR A 94 7.00 6.23 -2.38
CA THR A 94 6.52 4.87 -2.63
C THR A 94 6.78 4.42 -4.09
N VAL A 95 6.77 5.33 -5.07
CA VAL A 95 7.00 4.99 -6.49
C VAL A 95 8.36 4.29 -6.74
N PRO A 96 9.52 4.83 -6.32
CA PRO A 96 10.79 4.13 -6.45
C PRO A 96 10.86 2.86 -5.57
N VAL A 97 10.23 2.83 -4.39
CA VAL A 97 10.17 1.61 -3.55
C VAL A 97 9.44 0.49 -4.31
N ALA A 98 8.34 0.80 -4.97
CA ALA A 98 7.59 -0.12 -5.82
C ALA A 98 8.45 -0.59 -7.02
N ALA A 99 9.28 0.28 -7.58
CA ALA A 99 10.23 -0.09 -8.62
C ALA A 99 11.24 -1.15 -8.14
N PHE A 100 11.79 -0.98 -6.93
CA PHE A 100 12.70 -1.96 -6.34
C PHE A 100 12.00 -3.28 -6.02
N LEU A 101 10.75 -3.23 -5.57
CA LEU A 101 9.93 -4.41 -5.30
C LEU A 101 9.67 -5.20 -6.59
N GLY A 102 9.18 -4.55 -7.65
CA GLY A 102 8.98 -5.19 -8.95
C GLY A 102 10.28 -5.77 -9.53
N ARG A 103 11.40 -5.04 -9.38
CA ARG A 103 12.73 -5.51 -9.78
C ARG A 103 13.17 -6.75 -9.02
N ALA A 104 12.89 -6.82 -7.72
CA ALA A 104 13.20 -7.97 -6.89
C ALA A 104 12.36 -9.22 -7.27
N ILE A 105 11.23 -9.05 -7.95
CA ILE A 105 10.35 -10.14 -8.35
C ILE A 105 10.68 -10.66 -9.76
N GLY A 106 10.74 -9.77 -10.75
CA GLY A 106 10.85 -10.16 -12.16
C GLY A 106 11.87 -9.36 -12.99
N GLY A 107 12.79 -8.66 -12.33
CA GLY A 107 13.88 -7.93 -13.00
C GLY A 107 13.54 -6.48 -13.38
N SER A 108 14.49 -5.79 -14.00
CA SER A 108 14.43 -4.32 -14.19
C SER A 108 13.19 -3.84 -14.94
N ALA A 109 12.71 -4.60 -15.94
CA ALA A 109 11.51 -4.24 -16.69
C ALA A 109 10.24 -4.31 -15.83
N VAL A 110 10.08 -5.36 -15.01
CA VAL A 110 8.96 -5.46 -14.06
C VAL A 110 9.02 -4.29 -13.08
N GLY A 111 10.21 -3.98 -12.54
CA GLY A 111 10.39 -2.84 -11.65
C GLY A 111 9.97 -1.51 -12.27
N TRP A 112 10.44 -1.21 -13.48
CA TRP A 112 10.09 0.04 -14.15
C TRP A 112 8.58 0.16 -14.38
N TRP A 113 7.94 -0.90 -14.89
CA TRP A 113 6.49 -0.87 -15.12
C TRP A 113 5.66 -0.88 -13.83
N THR A 114 6.16 -1.48 -12.74
CA THR A 114 5.53 -1.37 -11.42
C THR A 114 5.52 0.08 -10.96
N ALA A 115 6.63 0.79 -11.14
CA ALA A 115 6.73 2.21 -10.81
C ALA A 115 5.78 3.06 -11.65
N VAL A 116 5.71 2.82 -12.96
CA VAL A 116 4.80 3.55 -13.86
C VAL A 116 3.34 3.32 -13.47
N LEU A 117 2.92 2.06 -13.30
CA LEU A 117 1.55 1.73 -12.90
C LEU A 117 1.17 2.40 -11.58
N LEU A 118 2.07 2.42 -10.60
CA LEU A 118 1.80 3.06 -9.31
C LEU A 118 1.84 4.59 -9.37
N ALA A 119 2.71 5.17 -10.22
CA ALA A 119 2.80 6.61 -10.41
C ALA A 119 1.49 7.19 -10.96
N VAL A 120 0.86 6.47 -11.91
CA VAL A 120 -0.39 6.87 -12.57
C VAL A 120 -1.65 6.23 -11.97
N SER A 121 -1.52 5.39 -10.93
CA SER A 121 -2.67 4.76 -10.26
C SER A 121 -3.55 5.83 -9.61
N PRO A 122 -4.81 6.00 -10.02
CA PRO A 122 -5.68 7.00 -9.43
C PRO A 122 -5.94 6.73 -7.94
N TYR A 123 -6.04 5.45 -7.58
CA TYR A 123 -6.19 5.03 -6.19
C TYR A 123 -5.02 5.49 -5.32
N HIS A 124 -3.78 5.20 -5.75
CA HIS A 124 -2.61 5.61 -4.98
C HIS A 124 -2.41 7.13 -4.99
N ILE A 125 -2.76 7.83 -6.07
CA ILE A 125 -2.75 9.30 -6.12
C ILE A 125 -3.74 9.88 -5.10
N MET A 126 -4.98 9.36 -5.04
CA MET A 126 -6.00 9.79 -4.08
C MET A 126 -5.49 9.66 -2.63
N LEU A 127 -4.94 8.50 -2.26
CA LEU A 127 -4.38 8.28 -0.92
C LEU A 127 -3.16 9.15 -0.62
N SER A 128 -2.35 9.45 -1.65
CA SER A 128 -1.20 10.35 -1.52
C SER A 128 -1.61 11.80 -1.30
N ARG A 129 -2.87 12.17 -1.61
CA ARG A 129 -3.35 13.55 -1.54
C ARG A 129 -4.20 13.84 -0.31
N SER A 130 -4.67 12.80 0.39
CA SER A 130 -5.38 12.95 1.65
C SER A 130 -4.42 13.30 2.79
N GLY A 131 -4.77 14.26 3.65
CA GLY A 131 -4.10 14.58 4.92
C GLY A 131 -4.32 13.51 6.01
N ARG A 132 -4.43 12.25 5.58
CA ARG A 132 -4.73 11.04 6.36
C ARG A 132 -3.52 10.08 6.31
N PRO A 133 -3.43 9.08 7.21
CA PRO A 133 -2.28 8.19 7.32
C PRO A 133 -1.98 7.36 6.08
N TYR A 134 -2.89 7.26 5.12
CA TYR A 134 -2.80 6.32 4.00
C TYR A 134 -1.54 6.50 3.12
N GLY A 135 -1.05 7.73 2.93
CA GLY A 135 0.19 7.97 2.18
C GLY A 135 1.41 7.34 2.84
N LEU A 136 1.59 7.58 4.15
CA LEU A 136 2.64 6.96 4.97
C LEU A 136 2.45 5.45 5.07
N TYR A 137 1.21 5.02 5.26
CA TYR A 137 0.81 3.63 5.40
C TYR A 137 1.24 2.75 4.23
N VAL A 138 0.96 3.17 2.99
CA VAL A 138 1.38 2.44 1.79
C VAL A 138 2.91 2.39 1.69
N LEU A 139 3.60 3.47 2.02
CA LEU A 139 5.07 3.54 1.99
C LEU A 139 5.71 2.53 2.95
N VAL A 140 5.34 2.56 4.24
CA VAL A 140 5.95 1.68 5.25
C VAL A 140 5.63 0.21 5.01
N CYS A 141 4.42 -0.10 4.54
CA CYS A 141 4.05 -1.46 4.15
C CYS A 141 4.88 -1.93 2.94
N SER A 142 5.08 -1.07 1.95
CA SER A 142 5.91 -1.39 0.77
C SER A 142 7.37 -1.63 1.14
N LEU A 143 7.90 -0.86 2.10
CA LEU A 143 9.24 -1.08 2.65
C LEU A 143 9.34 -2.42 3.39
N ALA A 144 8.30 -2.82 4.15
CA ALA A 144 8.26 -4.12 4.82
C ALA A 144 8.24 -5.29 3.82
N VAL A 145 7.43 -5.19 2.76
CA VAL A 145 7.40 -6.20 1.67
C VAL A 145 8.77 -6.26 0.96
N LEU A 146 9.37 -5.11 0.64
CA LEU A 146 10.67 -5.05 -0.03
C LEU A 146 11.77 -5.67 0.84
N ALA A 147 11.82 -5.35 2.15
CA ALA A 147 12.76 -5.92 3.09
C ALA A 147 12.61 -7.45 3.19
N ALA A 148 11.37 -7.94 3.30
CA ALA A 148 11.07 -9.38 3.33
C ALA A 148 11.50 -10.07 2.02
N LEU A 149 11.25 -9.46 0.86
CA LEU A 149 11.73 -9.98 -0.43
C LEU A 149 13.27 -10.01 -0.51
N ARG A 150 13.95 -9.03 0.08
CA ARG A 150 15.42 -8.99 0.14
C ARG A 150 15.98 -10.18 0.93
N VAL A 151 15.40 -10.45 2.11
CA VAL A 151 15.70 -11.62 2.94
C VAL A 151 15.41 -12.92 2.19
N ALA A 152 14.24 -13.00 1.55
CA ALA A 152 13.85 -14.13 0.72
C ALA A 152 14.86 -14.40 -0.40
N ARG A 153 15.44 -13.35 -1.01
CA ARG A 153 16.43 -13.45 -2.10
C ARG A 153 17.83 -13.86 -1.66
N GLY A 154 18.06 -14.00 -0.35
CA GLY A 154 19.33 -14.48 0.20
C GLY A 154 20.18 -13.40 0.88
N HIS A 155 19.75 -12.14 0.89
CA HIS A 155 20.38 -11.10 1.69
C HIS A 155 19.94 -11.26 3.15
N ARG A 156 20.75 -11.96 3.95
CA ARG A 156 20.39 -12.38 5.32
C ARG A 156 21.35 -11.84 6.37
N SER A 157 21.93 -10.68 6.12
CA SER A 157 22.73 -9.98 7.13
C SER A 157 21.84 -9.54 8.30
N VAL A 158 22.44 -9.21 9.45
CA VAL A 158 21.70 -8.66 10.59
C VAL A 158 20.92 -7.40 10.19
N TRP A 159 21.47 -6.57 9.30
CA TRP A 159 20.84 -5.35 8.79
C TRP A 159 19.59 -5.62 7.95
N ASP A 160 19.55 -6.73 7.22
CA ASP A 160 18.37 -7.11 6.43
C ASP A 160 17.19 -7.49 7.34
N TRP A 161 17.49 -8.21 8.43
CA TRP A 161 16.50 -8.56 9.44
C TRP A 161 16.06 -7.36 10.29
N LEU A 162 16.99 -6.46 10.62
CA LEU A 162 16.67 -5.21 11.30
C LEU A 162 15.80 -4.30 10.43
N TRP A 163 16.09 -4.21 9.13
CA TRP A 163 15.23 -3.48 8.20
C TRP A 163 13.84 -4.12 8.14
N PHE A 164 13.74 -5.44 7.98
CA PHE A 164 12.45 -6.12 7.96
C PHE A 164 11.66 -5.91 9.25
N ALA A 165 12.29 -6.07 10.41
CA ALA A 165 11.65 -5.86 11.71
C ALA A 165 11.23 -4.38 11.89
N GLY A 166 12.12 -3.43 11.59
CA GLY A 166 11.84 -2.00 11.70
C GLY A 166 10.71 -1.55 10.79
N ALA A 167 10.72 -1.95 9.51
CA ALA A 167 9.65 -1.62 8.57
C ALA A 167 8.31 -2.26 8.96
N SER A 168 8.33 -3.50 9.47
CA SER A 168 7.13 -4.17 9.99
C SER A 168 6.56 -3.44 11.20
N TRP A 169 7.42 -3.03 12.15
CA TRP A 169 6.99 -2.24 13.31
C TRP A 169 6.44 -0.88 12.90
N LEU A 170 7.08 -0.16 11.97
CA LEU A 170 6.58 1.11 11.44
C LEU A 170 5.20 0.94 10.78
N SER A 171 4.97 -0.17 10.07
CA SER A 171 3.64 -0.46 9.52
C SER A 171 2.59 -0.67 10.62
N LEU A 172 2.93 -1.43 11.67
CA LEU A 172 2.05 -1.66 12.84
C LEU A 172 1.79 -0.38 13.61
N ALA A 173 2.78 0.51 13.70
CA ALA A 173 2.67 1.80 14.35
C ALA A 173 1.90 2.84 13.50
N THR A 174 1.67 2.56 12.21
CA THR A 174 0.85 3.41 11.32
C THR A 174 -0.58 2.90 11.16
N GLY A 175 -0.81 1.59 11.26
CA GLY A 175 -2.17 1.02 11.23
C GLY A 175 -2.22 -0.38 11.83
N TYR A 176 -3.13 -0.59 12.79
CA TYR A 176 -3.26 -1.84 13.53
C TYR A 176 -3.52 -3.05 12.62
N LEU A 177 -4.31 -2.87 11.56
CA LEU A 177 -4.67 -3.93 10.62
C LEU A 177 -3.50 -4.40 9.73
N THR A 178 -2.34 -3.72 9.74
CA THR A 178 -1.12 -4.23 9.09
C THR A 178 -0.56 -5.46 9.79
N GLY A 179 -1.07 -5.84 10.96
CA GLY A 179 -0.80 -7.15 11.56
C GLY A 179 -1.02 -8.30 10.59
N VAL A 180 -2.05 -8.22 9.75
CA VAL A 180 -2.29 -9.20 8.67
C VAL A 180 -1.11 -9.26 7.70
N LEU A 181 -0.61 -8.10 7.24
CA LEU A 181 0.55 -8.04 6.36
C LEU A 181 1.78 -8.66 7.04
N VAL A 182 2.09 -8.27 8.28
CA VAL A 182 3.28 -8.75 8.99
C VAL A 182 3.24 -10.27 9.18
N VAL A 183 2.09 -10.82 9.58
CA VAL A 183 1.89 -12.28 9.69
C VAL A 183 2.08 -12.96 8.34
N LEU A 184 1.47 -12.45 7.26
CA LEU A 184 1.66 -13.01 5.92
C LEU A 184 3.12 -12.98 5.48
N LEU A 185 3.86 -11.90 5.75
CA LEU A 185 5.29 -11.80 5.42
C LEU A 185 6.13 -12.81 6.20
N LEU A 186 5.86 -13.01 7.50
CA LEU A 186 6.53 -14.03 8.31
C LEU A 186 6.25 -15.45 7.77
N LEU A 187 5.01 -15.75 7.40
CA LEU A 187 4.62 -17.04 6.82
C LEU A 187 5.27 -17.25 5.44
N LEU A 188 5.28 -16.23 4.59
CA LEU A 188 5.92 -16.28 3.27
C LEU A 188 7.45 -16.45 3.37
N LEU A 189 8.09 -15.82 4.37
CA LEU A 189 9.49 -16.05 4.69
C LEU A 189 9.73 -17.48 5.19
N ALA A 190 8.90 -17.99 6.09
CA ALA A 190 8.99 -19.36 6.59
C ALA A 190 8.87 -20.37 5.44
N TRP A 191 7.87 -20.20 4.57
CA TRP A 191 7.68 -21.02 3.37
C TRP A 191 8.88 -20.97 2.42
N THR A 192 9.44 -19.78 2.22
CA THR A 192 10.56 -19.56 1.29
C THR A 192 11.88 -20.16 1.82
N LEU A 193 12.14 -20.00 3.11
CA LEU A 193 13.44 -20.29 3.72
C LEU A 193 13.47 -21.70 4.34
N GLY A 194 12.32 -22.32 4.58
CA GLY A 194 12.19 -23.62 5.23
C GLY A 194 12.81 -23.63 6.62
N SER A 195 13.50 -24.72 6.97
CA SER A 195 14.14 -24.88 8.29
C SER A 195 15.20 -23.81 8.62
N LYS A 196 15.80 -23.18 7.60
CA LYS A 196 16.80 -22.10 7.76
C LYS A 196 16.21 -20.82 8.35
N ALA A 197 14.88 -20.70 8.35
CA ALA A 197 14.15 -19.53 8.84
C ALA A 197 13.90 -19.55 10.36
N THR A 198 13.95 -20.72 10.99
CA THR A 198 13.43 -20.95 12.35
C THR A 198 13.97 -19.97 13.39
N ARG A 199 15.30 -19.96 13.59
CA ARG A 199 15.95 -19.06 14.56
C ARG A 199 15.79 -17.57 14.24
N PRO A 200 16.05 -17.08 13.01
CA PRO A 200 15.89 -15.65 12.73
C PRO A 200 14.44 -15.19 12.81
N LEU A 201 13.47 -15.98 12.30
CA LEU A 201 12.04 -15.64 12.43
C LEU A 201 11.61 -15.61 13.89
N ALA A 202 12.02 -16.59 14.72
CA ALA A 202 11.70 -16.57 16.14
C ALA A 202 12.23 -15.31 16.85
N ARG A 203 13.47 -14.89 16.53
CA ARG A 203 14.06 -13.65 17.05
C ARG A 203 13.31 -12.40 16.58
N THR A 204 12.99 -12.32 15.29
CA THR A 204 12.24 -11.20 14.72
C THR A 204 10.84 -11.12 15.31
N THR A 205 10.12 -12.23 15.41
CA THR A 205 8.80 -12.28 16.04
C THR A 205 8.86 -11.85 17.49
N ALA A 206 9.80 -12.40 18.29
CA ALA A 206 9.96 -12.00 19.69
C ALA A 206 10.29 -10.49 19.82
N GLY A 207 11.20 -9.97 18.98
CA GLY A 207 11.53 -8.55 18.96
C GLY A 207 10.35 -7.66 18.58
N LEU A 208 9.56 -8.06 17.57
CA LEU A 208 8.35 -7.35 17.17
C LEU A 208 7.29 -7.37 18.28
N THR A 209 7.03 -8.53 18.90
CA THR A 209 6.08 -8.65 20.01
C THR A 209 6.45 -7.70 21.15
N LEU A 210 7.72 -7.67 21.55
CA LEU A 210 8.20 -6.76 22.60
C LEU A 210 8.07 -5.29 22.19
N ALA A 211 8.45 -4.95 20.95
CA ALA A 211 8.36 -3.58 20.44
C ALA A 211 6.92 -3.10 20.26
N CYS A 212 5.95 -4.02 20.12
CA CYS A 212 4.53 -3.68 19.97
C CYS A 212 3.78 -3.56 21.29
N LEU A 213 4.40 -3.86 22.45
CA LEU A 213 3.72 -3.74 23.76
C LEU A 213 3.08 -2.35 23.98
N PRO A 214 3.73 -1.21 23.65
CA PRO A 214 3.10 0.09 23.77
C PRO A 214 1.94 0.29 22.79
N LEU A 215 2.02 -0.30 21.59
CA LEU A 215 0.96 -0.21 20.58
C LEU A 215 -0.27 -1.03 20.99
N LEU A 216 -0.09 -2.15 21.70
CA LEU A 216 -1.19 -2.93 22.27
C LEU A 216 -1.95 -2.13 23.32
N TYR A 217 -1.26 -1.29 24.10
CA TYR A 217 -1.92 -0.37 25.03
C TYR A 217 -2.74 0.69 24.30
N CYS A 218 -2.20 1.29 23.23
CA CYS A 218 -2.94 2.25 22.39
C CYS A 218 -4.17 1.59 21.75
N LEU A 219 -3.99 0.38 21.18
CA LEU A 219 -5.09 -0.40 20.59
C LEU A 219 -6.19 -0.69 21.62
N TRP A 220 -5.81 -1.04 22.86
CA TRP A 220 -6.79 -1.28 23.93
C TRP A 220 -7.62 -0.03 24.25
N ILE A 221 -7.00 1.15 24.28
CA ILE A 221 -7.70 2.43 24.43
C ILE A 221 -8.65 2.66 23.25
N ASP A 222 -8.14 2.58 22.02
CA ASP A 222 -8.94 2.79 20.80
C ASP A 222 -10.14 1.85 20.74
N VAL A 223 -9.95 0.55 20.95
CA VAL A 223 -11.05 -0.44 20.89
C VAL A 223 -12.11 -0.17 21.95
N ARG A 224 -11.71 0.19 23.17
CA ARG A 224 -12.65 0.46 24.26
C ARG A 224 -13.53 1.67 23.98
N GLU A 225 -12.94 2.71 23.41
CA GLU A 225 -13.63 3.99 23.15
C GLU A 225 -14.43 3.94 21.84
N MET A 226 -13.95 3.19 20.83
CA MET A 226 -14.66 2.94 19.56
C MET A 226 -15.88 2.04 19.70
N GLN A 227 -16.01 1.29 20.78
CA GLN A 227 -17.21 0.51 21.09
C GLN A 227 -18.36 1.36 21.65
N SER A 228 -18.18 2.69 21.83
CA SER A 228 -19.26 3.62 22.14
C SER A 228 -20.14 3.90 20.92
N ASP A 229 -21.41 4.29 21.12
CA ASP A 229 -22.54 4.35 20.15
C ASP A 229 -22.37 5.17 18.85
N TYR A 230 -21.16 5.59 18.48
CA TYR A 230 -20.88 6.53 17.41
C TYR A 230 -20.40 5.91 16.09
N PHE A 231 -20.19 4.58 16.01
CA PHE A 231 -19.62 3.94 14.81
C PHE A 231 -20.62 3.02 14.09
N HIS A 232 -20.85 3.30 12.80
CA HIS A 232 -21.57 2.41 11.91
C HIS A 232 -20.69 1.22 11.52
N VAL A 233 -21.10 0.01 11.89
CA VAL A 233 -20.42 -1.23 11.47
C VAL A 233 -20.72 -1.47 10.00
N VAL A 234 -19.68 -1.46 9.17
CA VAL A 234 -19.77 -1.91 7.76
C VAL A 234 -19.46 -3.40 7.73
N GLU A 235 -20.48 -4.22 7.48
CA GLU A 235 -20.30 -5.66 7.28
C GLU A 235 -19.52 -5.95 6.00
N PHE A 236 -18.79 -7.06 5.98
CA PHE A 236 -18.11 -7.53 4.79
C PHE A 236 -19.02 -8.47 3.99
N ASP A 237 -19.27 -8.12 2.74
CA ASP A 237 -20.03 -8.91 1.77
C ASP A 237 -19.21 -9.22 0.49
N VAL A 238 -19.78 -9.99 -0.43
CA VAL A 238 -19.12 -10.38 -1.68
C VAL A 238 -18.88 -9.14 -2.57
N GLU A 239 -19.83 -8.21 -2.51
CA GLU A 239 -19.81 -6.91 -3.16
C GLU A 239 -18.62 -6.08 -2.68
N GLY A 240 -18.35 -6.03 -1.37
CA GLY A 240 -17.21 -5.36 -0.75
C GLY A 240 -15.87 -5.95 -1.16
N TYR A 241 -15.79 -7.28 -1.35
CA TYR A 241 -14.61 -7.91 -1.94
C TYR A 241 -14.35 -7.42 -3.36
N ALA A 242 -15.37 -7.47 -4.23
CA ALA A 242 -15.24 -7.03 -5.62
C ALA A 242 -14.95 -5.52 -5.71
N TYR A 243 -15.65 -4.72 -4.91
CA TYR A 243 -15.51 -3.27 -4.83
C TYR A 243 -14.10 -2.87 -4.40
N THR A 244 -13.46 -3.64 -3.52
CA THR A 244 -12.07 -3.42 -3.12
C THR A 244 -11.12 -3.46 -4.33
N TYR A 245 -11.20 -4.50 -5.15
CA TYR A 245 -10.34 -4.58 -6.35
C TYR A 245 -10.73 -3.55 -7.39
N PHE A 246 -12.03 -3.26 -7.52
CA PHE A 246 -12.51 -2.20 -8.39
C PHE A 246 -11.88 -0.86 -7.99
N GLN A 247 -11.87 -0.53 -6.70
CA GLN A 247 -11.22 0.67 -6.16
C GLN A 247 -9.71 0.64 -6.32
N LEU A 248 -9.03 -0.47 -6.02
CA LEU A 248 -7.58 -0.59 -6.19
C LEU A 248 -7.13 -0.35 -7.64
N LEU A 249 -7.95 -0.77 -8.62
CA LEU A 249 -7.64 -0.66 -10.04
C LEU A 249 -8.06 0.69 -10.65
N THR A 250 -9.20 1.25 -10.22
CA THR A 250 -9.80 2.44 -10.85
C THR A 250 -9.64 3.71 -10.04
N GLY A 251 -9.47 3.61 -8.72
CA GLY A 251 -9.48 4.74 -7.79
C GLY A 251 -10.75 5.60 -7.86
N GLY A 252 -11.89 5.01 -8.23
CA GLY A 252 -13.15 5.72 -8.39
C GLY A 252 -13.22 6.66 -9.60
N CYS A 253 -12.24 6.62 -10.52
CA CYS A 253 -12.24 7.46 -11.72
C CYS A 253 -13.10 6.92 -12.87
N VAL A 254 -13.62 5.70 -12.73
CA VAL A 254 -14.39 4.99 -13.76
C VAL A 254 -15.55 4.28 -13.09
N GLY A 255 -16.74 4.34 -13.69
CA GLY A 255 -17.96 3.81 -13.08
C GLY A 255 -18.74 4.85 -12.28
N PRO A 256 -19.81 4.41 -11.59
CA PRO A 256 -20.65 5.28 -10.77
C PRO A 256 -19.85 5.89 -9.61
N ALA A 257 -20.19 7.13 -9.25
CA ALA A 257 -19.55 7.81 -8.12
C ALA A 257 -19.94 7.13 -6.79
N GLU A 258 -19.13 7.31 -5.74
CA GLU A 258 -19.43 6.72 -4.42
C GLU A 258 -20.77 7.23 -3.87
N ASP A 259 -21.08 8.51 -4.05
CA ASP A 259 -22.35 9.10 -3.63
C ASP A 259 -23.55 8.55 -4.43
N GLU A 260 -23.34 8.26 -5.72
CA GLU A 260 -24.35 7.63 -6.57
C GLU A 260 -24.60 6.19 -6.09
N LEU A 261 -23.55 5.41 -5.87
CA LEU A 261 -23.64 4.04 -5.34
C LEU A 261 -24.37 3.98 -3.99
N ARG A 262 -24.15 4.95 -3.10
CA ARG A 262 -24.85 5.03 -1.80
C ARG A 262 -26.35 5.31 -1.93
N SER A 263 -26.79 5.88 -3.04
CA SER A 263 -28.20 6.16 -3.32
C SER A 263 -28.94 4.99 -3.99
N LEU A 264 -28.19 4.00 -4.49
CA LEU A 264 -28.72 2.85 -5.21
C LEU A 264 -28.90 1.65 -4.29
N SER A 265 -29.84 0.76 -4.65
CA SER A 265 -29.85 -0.58 -4.04
C SER A 265 -28.57 -1.35 -4.44
N PRO A 266 -28.14 -2.38 -3.66
CA PRO A 266 -26.96 -3.18 -4.00
C PRO A 266 -26.99 -3.74 -5.43
N VAL A 267 -28.16 -4.21 -5.89
CA VAL A 267 -28.33 -4.76 -7.24
C VAL A 267 -28.12 -3.69 -8.33
N GLU A 268 -28.67 -2.50 -8.13
CA GLU A 268 -28.50 -1.37 -9.07
C GLU A 268 -27.07 -0.84 -9.07
N GLY A 269 -26.44 -0.77 -7.89
CA GLY A 269 -25.03 -0.40 -7.76
C GLY A 269 -24.10 -1.38 -8.49
N VAL A 270 -24.35 -2.70 -8.34
CA VAL A 270 -23.61 -3.72 -9.10
C VAL A 270 -23.87 -3.61 -10.60
N ALA A 271 -25.13 -3.45 -11.01
CA ALA A 271 -25.49 -3.36 -12.43
C ALA A 271 -24.85 -2.13 -13.12
N SER A 272 -24.80 -0.98 -12.44
CA SER A 272 -24.18 0.24 -12.96
C SER A 272 -22.65 0.15 -13.03
N ALA A 273 -22.01 -0.54 -12.09
CA ALA A 273 -20.56 -0.76 -12.09
C ALA A 273 -20.11 -1.89 -13.05
N ALA A 274 -20.99 -2.85 -13.35
CA ALA A 274 -20.64 -4.10 -14.06
C ALA A 274 -19.93 -3.92 -15.41
N PRO A 275 -20.33 -3.00 -16.32
CA PRO A 275 -19.65 -2.83 -17.60
C PRO A 275 -18.19 -2.41 -17.45
N TRP A 276 -17.93 -1.52 -16.48
CA TRP A 276 -16.61 -1.01 -16.17
C TRP A 276 -15.77 -2.07 -15.47
N ALA A 277 -16.35 -2.75 -14.47
CA ALA A 277 -15.72 -3.84 -13.75
C ALA A 277 -15.33 -4.99 -14.69
N ALA A 278 -16.19 -5.34 -15.66
CA ALA A 278 -15.91 -6.41 -16.62
C ALA A 278 -14.65 -6.15 -17.45
N VAL A 279 -14.49 -4.94 -17.99
CA VAL A 279 -13.31 -4.57 -18.78
C VAL A 279 -12.05 -4.55 -17.91
N VAL A 280 -12.13 -3.89 -16.76
CA VAL A 280 -10.99 -3.72 -15.85
C VAL A 280 -10.53 -5.07 -15.28
N PHE A 281 -11.46 -5.90 -14.82
CA PHE A 281 -11.15 -7.22 -14.29
C PHE A 281 -10.68 -8.20 -15.36
N ALA A 282 -11.23 -8.16 -16.59
CA ALA A 282 -10.74 -9.00 -17.67
C ALA A 282 -9.26 -8.73 -17.98
N VAL A 283 -8.87 -7.46 -18.10
CA VAL A 283 -7.48 -7.06 -18.34
C VAL A 283 -6.59 -7.43 -17.14
N ALA A 284 -7.02 -7.09 -15.91
CA ALA A 284 -6.25 -7.38 -14.71
C ALA A 284 -6.07 -8.89 -14.50
N ALA A 285 -7.12 -9.70 -14.72
CA ALA A 285 -7.06 -11.15 -14.62
C ALA A 285 -6.15 -11.77 -15.68
N ALA A 286 -6.20 -11.29 -16.93
CA ALA A 286 -5.31 -11.78 -17.99
C ALA A 286 -3.83 -11.52 -17.65
N LEU A 287 -3.51 -10.31 -17.18
CA LEU A 287 -2.15 -9.95 -16.76
C LEU A 287 -1.72 -10.74 -15.52
N ALA A 288 -2.57 -10.81 -14.49
CA ALA A 288 -2.28 -11.56 -13.28
C ALA A 288 -2.04 -13.04 -13.59
N PHE A 289 -2.87 -13.64 -14.43
CA PHE A 289 -2.72 -15.03 -14.86
C PHE A 289 -1.41 -15.26 -15.62
N ALA A 290 -1.06 -14.37 -16.54
CA ALA A 290 0.21 -14.44 -17.24
C ALA A 290 1.40 -14.33 -16.26
N ALA A 291 1.34 -13.41 -15.30
CA ALA A 291 2.36 -13.25 -14.26
C ALA A 291 2.55 -14.52 -13.43
N LEU A 292 1.45 -15.11 -12.94
CA LEU A 292 1.48 -16.32 -12.12
C LEU A 292 2.03 -17.54 -12.88
N ARG A 293 1.88 -17.58 -14.20
CA ARG A 293 2.46 -18.63 -15.06
C ARG A 293 3.94 -18.41 -15.37
N LEU A 294 4.37 -17.16 -15.54
CA LEU A 294 5.70 -16.82 -16.05
C LEU A 294 6.72 -16.53 -14.95
N LEU A 295 6.28 -16.12 -13.76
CA LEU A 295 7.15 -15.88 -12.63
C LEU A 295 7.64 -17.19 -12.00
N PRO A 296 8.84 -17.19 -11.38
CA PRO A 296 9.26 -18.29 -10.52
C PRO A 296 8.19 -18.56 -9.44
N ARG A 297 7.84 -19.84 -9.23
CA ARG A 297 6.76 -20.29 -8.32
C ARG A 297 6.77 -19.58 -6.96
N LYS A 298 7.97 -19.33 -6.44
CA LYS A 298 8.17 -18.55 -5.23
C LYS A 298 7.53 -17.16 -5.31
N TYR A 299 7.92 -16.32 -6.27
CA TYR A 299 7.42 -14.94 -6.34
C TYR A 299 5.97 -14.87 -6.81
N ALA A 300 5.53 -15.79 -7.66
CA ALA A 300 4.12 -15.96 -7.98
C ALA A 300 3.29 -16.24 -6.72
N GLY A 301 3.75 -17.15 -5.85
CA GLY A 301 3.10 -17.44 -4.57
C GLY A 301 3.06 -16.24 -3.62
N TRP A 302 4.15 -15.48 -3.51
CA TRP A 302 4.18 -14.25 -2.71
C TRP A 302 3.14 -13.24 -3.18
N LEU A 303 3.11 -12.94 -4.49
CA LEU A 303 2.16 -11.97 -5.04
C LEU A 303 0.71 -12.45 -4.92
N ALA A 304 0.44 -13.73 -5.19
CA ALA A 304 -0.90 -14.29 -5.02
C ALA A 304 -1.38 -14.15 -3.57
N VAL A 305 -0.56 -14.50 -2.58
CA VAL A 305 -0.91 -14.38 -1.17
C VAL A 305 -1.13 -12.92 -0.78
N LEU A 306 -0.20 -12.02 -1.14
CA LEU A 306 -0.30 -10.60 -0.77
C LEU A 306 -1.45 -9.87 -1.45
N VAL A 307 -1.94 -10.37 -2.59
CA VAL A 307 -3.06 -9.75 -3.33
C VAL A 307 -4.41 -10.38 -2.98
N ILE A 308 -4.47 -11.68 -2.65
CA ILE A 308 -5.75 -12.40 -2.46
C ILE A 308 -6.11 -12.58 -0.98
N ALA A 309 -5.14 -12.89 -0.13
CA ALA A 309 -5.42 -13.25 1.27
C ALA A 309 -5.91 -12.09 2.15
N PRO A 310 -5.38 -10.85 2.07
CA PRO A 310 -5.72 -9.81 3.03
C PRO A 310 -7.20 -9.42 3.08
N PRO A 311 -7.91 -9.19 1.94
CA PRO A 311 -9.33 -8.89 1.99
C PRO A 311 -10.13 -10.04 2.62
N LEU A 312 -9.78 -11.31 2.33
CA LEU A 312 -10.45 -12.49 2.90
C LEU A 312 -10.19 -12.64 4.40
N ILE A 313 -8.98 -12.35 4.87
CA ILE A 313 -8.65 -12.40 6.30
C ILE A 313 -9.40 -11.31 7.05
N LEU A 314 -9.43 -10.08 6.52
CA LEU A 314 -10.17 -8.98 7.14
C LEU A 314 -11.68 -9.18 7.05
N ALA A 315 -12.19 -9.83 6.00
CA ALA A 315 -13.58 -10.24 5.91
C ALA A 315 -13.98 -11.14 7.09
N LEU A 316 -13.21 -12.21 7.30
CA LEU A 316 -13.45 -13.16 8.39
C LEU A 316 -13.27 -12.51 9.77
N ALA A 317 -12.40 -11.51 9.87
CA ALA A 317 -12.17 -10.76 11.11
C ALA A 317 -13.16 -9.60 11.31
N SER A 318 -13.93 -9.21 10.29
CA SER A 318 -14.78 -8.01 10.32
C SER A 318 -15.78 -7.96 11.49
N PRO A 319 -16.37 -9.07 11.97
CA PRO A 319 -17.25 -9.02 13.16
C PRO A 319 -16.53 -8.64 14.45
N ALA A 320 -15.20 -8.77 14.49
CA ALA A 320 -14.35 -8.42 15.63
C ALA A 320 -13.68 -7.04 15.47
N ILE A 321 -13.91 -6.34 14.35
CA ILE A 321 -13.34 -5.02 14.08
C ILE A 321 -14.44 -3.98 14.34
N PRO A 322 -14.31 -3.12 15.37
CA PRO A 322 -15.35 -2.14 15.70
C PRO A 322 -15.74 -1.22 14.54
N SER A 323 -14.78 -0.89 13.67
CA SER A 323 -14.97 -0.05 12.50
C SER A 323 -15.40 -0.81 11.23
N GLY A 324 -15.72 -2.10 11.33
CA GLY A 324 -16.11 -2.94 10.19
C GLY A 324 -15.01 -3.13 9.15
N TYR A 325 -15.39 -3.26 7.87
CA TYR A 325 -14.45 -3.37 6.75
C TYR A 325 -14.43 -2.13 5.86
N ASN A 326 -13.23 -1.72 5.45
CA ASN A 326 -13.03 -0.68 4.46
C ASN A 326 -11.84 -1.03 3.55
N HIS A 327 -12.00 -0.87 2.24
CA HIS A 327 -10.94 -1.11 1.24
C HIS A 327 -9.65 -0.32 1.52
N ARG A 328 -9.73 0.83 2.22
CA ARG A 328 -8.56 1.63 2.64
C ARG A 328 -7.66 0.90 3.66
N TYR A 329 -8.18 -0.05 4.43
CA TYR A 329 -7.42 -0.86 5.40
C TYR A 329 -6.40 -1.81 4.76
N ILE A 330 -6.50 -2.02 3.46
CA ILE A 330 -5.58 -2.84 2.67
C ILE A 330 -5.05 -2.07 1.47
N SER A 331 -5.08 -0.74 1.54
CA SER A 331 -4.55 0.14 0.50
C SER A 331 -3.11 -0.17 0.10
N TRP A 332 -2.30 -0.71 1.02
CA TRP A 332 -0.94 -1.17 0.73
C TRP A 332 -0.86 -2.24 -0.37
N MET A 333 -1.95 -2.96 -0.64
CA MET A 333 -2.03 -3.98 -1.70
C MET A 333 -1.88 -3.39 -3.11
N CYS A 334 -2.07 -2.09 -3.30
CA CYS A 334 -1.89 -1.46 -4.61
C CYS A 334 -0.48 -1.69 -5.18
N VAL A 335 0.54 -1.80 -4.33
CA VAL A 335 1.94 -2.03 -4.74
C VAL A 335 2.21 -3.47 -5.20
N PRO A 336 1.94 -4.53 -4.43
CA PRO A 336 2.06 -5.90 -4.94
C PRO A 336 1.11 -6.19 -6.10
N LEU A 337 -0.09 -5.57 -6.14
CA LEU A 337 -0.98 -5.67 -7.30
C LEU A 337 -0.34 -5.05 -8.56
N ALA A 338 0.20 -3.83 -8.46
CA ALA A 338 0.93 -3.20 -9.56
C ALA A 338 2.12 -4.07 -10.03
N ALA A 339 2.85 -4.70 -9.09
CA ALA A 339 3.95 -5.60 -9.42
C ALA A 339 3.49 -6.86 -10.15
N LEU A 340 2.36 -7.43 -9.75
CA LEU A 340 1.74 -8.59 -10.41
C LEU A 340 1.32 -8.24 -11.85
N LEU A 341 0.62 -7.12 -12.04
CA LEU A 341 0.19 -6.68 -13.36
C LEU A 341 1.37 -6.31 -14.27
N ALA A 342 2.38 -5.63 -13.74
CA ALA A 342 3.61 -5.31 -14.45
C ALA A 342 4.37 -6.58 -14.89
N ALA A 343 4.46 -7.59 -14.02
CA ALA A 343 5.08 -8.87 -14.37
C ALA A 343 4.33 -9.56 -15.51
N GLY A 344 2.99 -9.56 -15.48
CA GLY A 344 2.17 -10.12 -16.55
C GLY A 344 2.39 -9.42 -17.88
N ALA A 345 2.37 -8.09 -17.88
CA ALA A 345 2.53 -7.28 -19.08
C ALA A 345 3.92 -7.44 -19.70
N THR A 346 4.97 -7.47 -18.88
CA THR A 346 6.35 -7.46 -19.36
C THR A 346 6.87 -8.84 -19.77
N LEU A 347 6.54 -9.87 -19.00
CA LEU A 347 7.05 -11.23 -19.26
C LEU A 347 6.33 -11.92 -20.42
N SER A 348 5.12 -11.48 -20.77
CA SER A 348 4.35 -12.03 -21.90
C SER A 348 4.89 -11.63 -23.27
N VAL A 349 5.72 -10.59 -23.34
CA VAL A 349 6.27 -10.09 -24.60
C VAL A 349 7.51 -10.91 -24.98
N LYS A 350 7.40 -11.72 -26.05
CA LYS A 350 8.46 -12.63 -26.55
C LYS A 350 9.80 -11.94 -26.89
N ARG A 351 9.80 -10.63 -27.08
CA ARG A 351 11.03 -9.83 -27.13
C ARG A 351 11.11 -9.07 -25.81
N PRO A 352 12.08 -9.36 -24.92
CA PRO A 352 12.28 -8.51 -23.77
C PRO A 352 12.50 -7.10 -24.31
N LEU A 353 11.69 -6.14 -23.84
CA LEU A 353 12.11 -4.75 -23.84
C LEU A 353 13.42 -4.76 -23.05
N ARG A 354 14.55 -4.82 -23.76
CA ARG A 354 15.85 -4.50 -23.21
C ARG A 354 15.74 -3.02 -22.90
N LEU A 355 15.21 -2.70 -21.72
CA LEU A 355 15.48 -1.42 -21.09
C LEU A 355 16.99 -1.42 -20.91
N LEU A 356 17.61 -0.57 -21.72
CA LEU A 356 19.04 -0.49 -22.01
C LEU A 356 19.84 -0.11 -20.77
#